data_AF-A0A536B0B4-F1
#
_entry.id   AF-A0A536B0B4-F1
#
_cell.length_a   1.000
_cell.length_b   1.000
_cell.length_c   1.000
_cell.angle_alpha   90.00
_cell.angle_beta   90.00
_cell.angle_gamma   90.00
#
_symmetry.space_group_name_H-M   'P 1'
#
loop_
_entity.id
_entity.type
_entity.pdbx_description
1 polymer ?
#
loop_
_entity_poly.entity_id
_entity_poly.type
_entity_poly.pdbx_seq_one_letter_code
_entity_poly.pdbx_strand_id
1 'polypeptide(L)'
;MEERPMEEAESLGQRIKRIRNQRGMSLAKVVRDDFSRAFLNQVELGKARPSIRVLRIIAERLGTEVEYLLEGHEAGIERELALEKGRVLLAQGEPRRALLALKPALTSYDWPLGSDARVTRAQGLIAMGRRDEAAPILEGERKTIELHRDRHRLERLRAVERGEAFRIEGDAVKIHLHLGDLAARYGNTHDELEHYRAARALIEAGVKAPTGS
;
A
#
# COMPACT_ATOMS: atom_id res chain seq x y z
N MET A 1 -22.17 -33.42 0.67
CA MET A 1 -21.16 -32.37 0.91
C MET A 1 -21.74 -31.14 0.28
N GLU A 2 -22.45 -30.32 1.07
CA GLU A 2 -23.10 -29.11 0.56
C GLU A 2 -22.02 -28.11 0.15
N GLU A 3 -22.02 -27.74 -1.14
CA GLU A 3 -21.24 -26.62 -1.64
C GLU A 3 -21.67 -25.37 -0.87
N ARG A 4 -20.75 -24.83 -0.05
CA ARG A 4 -20.93 -23.50 0.53
C ARG A 4 -21.04 -22.53 -0.64
N PRO A 5 -22.13 -21.74 -0.78
CA PRO A 5 -22.22 -20.77 -1.85
C PRO A 5 -21.03 -19.82 -1.72
N MET A 6 -20.23 -19.75 -2.77
CA MET A 6 -19.15 -18.77 -2.92
C MET A 6 -19.81 -17.39 -2.77
N GLU A 7 -19.53 -16.68 -1.67
CA GLU A 7 -20.06 -15.33 -1.44
C GLU A 7 -19.83 -14.52 -2.72
N GLU A 8 -20.92 -14.17 -3.42
CA GLU A 8 -20.84 -13.43 -4.68
C GLU A 8 -20.15 -12.10 -4.39
N ALA A 9 -18.90 -11.98 -4.85
CA ALA A 9 -18.13 -10.77 -4.73
C ALA A 9 -18.95 -9.58 -5.25
N GLU A 10 -19.06 -8.51 -4.44
CA GLU A 10 -19.78 -7.29 -4.79
C GLU A 10 -19.37 -6.86 -6.22
N SER A 11 -20.33 -6.50 -7.08
CA SER A 11 -20.02 -5.98 -8.41
C SER A 11 -19.55 -4.52 -8.35
N LEU A 12 -18.85 -4.04 -9.39
CA LEU A 12 -18.47 -2.62 -9.51
C LEU A 12 -19.66 -1.67 -9.32
N GLY A 13 -20.82 -2.01 -9.89
CA GLY A 13 -22.03 -1.20 -9.76
C GLY A 13 -22.53 -1.12 -8.31
N GLN A 14 -22.55 -2.26 -7.62
CA GLN A 14 -22.92 -2.33 -6.21
C GLN A 14 -21.94 -1.53 -5.33
N ARG A 15 -20.64 -1.59 -5.61
CA ARG A 15 -19.62 -0.77 -4.94
C ARG A 15 -19.85 0.72 -5.09
N ILE A 16 -20.03 1.19 -6.32
CA ILE A 16 -20.31 2.61 -6.62
C ILE A 16 -21.54 3.06 -5.82
N LYS A 17 -22.63 2.28 -5.85
CA LYS A 17 -23.87 2.57 -5.13
C LYS A 17 -23.67 2.64 -3.62
N ARG A 18 -22.93 1.68 -3.05
CA ARG A 18 -22.64 1.62 -1.61
C ARG A 18 -21.85 2.83 -1.15
N ILE A 19 -20.72 3.15 -1.78
CA ILE A 19 -19.88 4.31 -1.42
C ILE A 19 -20.69 5.61 -1.56
N ARG A 20 -21.45 5.75 -2.65
CA ARG A 20 -22.31 6.92 -2.87
C ARG A 20 -23.32 7.10 -1.73
N ASN A 21 -23.98 6.03 -1.32
CA ASN A 21 -24.96 6.05 -0.23
C ASN A 21 -24.32 6.34 1.13
N GLN A 22 -23.18 5.72 1.44
CA GLN A 22 -22.42 5.97 2.67
C GLN A 22 -22.01 7.44 2.81
N ARG A 23 -21.75 8.12 1.68
CA ARG A 23 -21.39 9.54 1.64
C ARG A 23 -22.60 10.48 1.50
N GLY A 24 -23.83 9.97 1.59
CA GLY A 24 -25.05 10.77 1.44
C GLY A 24 -25.15 11.49 0.09
N MET A 25 -24.53 10.96 -0.97
CA MET A 25 -24.51 11.59 -2.28
C MET A 25 -25.69 11.13 -3.15
N SER A 26 -26.36 12.08 -3.82
CA SER A 26 -27.34 11.75 -4.86
C SER A 26 -26.64 11.40 -6.17
N LEU A 27 -27.34 10.70 -7.08
CA LEU A 27 -26.85 10.47 -8.44
C LEU A 27 -26.45 11.79 -9.12
N ALA A 28 -27.28 12.84 -8.98
CA ALA A 28 -27.01 14.17 -9.51
C ALA A 28 -25.68 14.76 -9.02
N LYS A 29 -25.35 14.56 -7.73
CA LYS A 29 -24.11 15.05 -7.13
C LYS A 29 -22.86 14.35 -7.69
N VAL A 30 -22.98 13.07 -8.07
CA VAL A 30 -21.89 12.28 -8.65
C VAL A 30 -21.76 12.50 -10.17
N VAL A 31 -22.85 12.70 -10.92
CA VAL A 31 -22.76 12.85 -12.38
C VAL A 31 -22.40 14.27 -12.83
N ARG A 32 -22.88 15.30 -12.11
CA ARG A 32 -22.79 16.71 -12.54
C ARG A 32 -23.15 16.84 -14.04
N ASP A 33 -22.25 17.36 -14.86
CA ASP A 33 -22.46 17.60 -16.30
C ASP A 33 -21.73 16.61 -17.22
N ASP A 34 -20.95 15.66 -16.68
CA ASP A 34 -20.09 14.77 -17.49
C ASP A 34 -20.83 13.60 -18.13
N PHE A 35 -21.92 13.15 -17.50
CA PHE A 35 -22.76 12.04 -17.97
C PHE A 35 -24.15 12.09 -17.34
N SER A 36 -25.08 11.29 -17.86
CA SER A 36 -26.46 11.35 -17.39
C SER A 36 -26.68 10.60 -16.08
N ARG A 37 -27.65 11.07 -15.27
CA ARG A 37 -28.13 10.35 -14.07
C ARG A 37 -28.61 8.94 -14.40
N ALA A 38 -29.26 8.78 -15.56
CA ALA A 38 -29.73 7.50 -16.05
C ALA A 38 -28.56 6.55 -16.30
N PHE A 39 -27.47 7.04 -16.90
CA PHE A 39 -26.26 6.25 -17.12
C PHE A 39 -25.65 5.75 -15.82
N LEU A 40 -25.44 6.62 -14.83
CA LEU A 40 -24.90 6.20 -13.52
C LEU A 40 -25.81 5.16 -12.84
N ASN A 41 -27.13 5.32 -12.93
CA ASN A 41 -28.08 4.34 -12.39
C ASN A 41 -27.96 2.98 -13.10
N GLN A 42 -27.77 2.96 -14.43
CA GLN A 42 -27.53 1.70 -15.16
C GLN A 42 -26.19 1.06 -14.77
N VAL A 43 -25.15 1.87 -14.52
CA VAL A 43 -23.86 1.38 -14.01
C VAL A 43 -24.03 0.75 -12.62
N GLU A 44 -24.73 1.43 -11.69
CA GLU A 44 -24.98 0.93 -10.34
C GLU A 44 -25.82 -0.37 -10.31
N LEU A 45 -26.66 -0.59 -11.32
CA LEU A 45 -27.44 -1.81 -11.51
C LEU A 45 -26.68 -2.91 -12.27
N GLY A 46 -25.42 -2.68 -12.67
CA GLY A 46 -24.63 -3.62 -13.47
C GLY A 46 -25.08 -3.75 -14.93
N LYS A 47 -25.97 -2.87 -15.40
CA LYS A 47 -26.57 -2.89 -16.75
C LYS A 47 -25.77 -2.10 -17.79
N ALA A 48 -24.83 -1.26 -17.35
CA ALA A 48 -23.93 -0.52 -18.22
C ALA A 48 -22.49 -0.60 -17.71
N ARG A 49 -21.53 -0.67 -18.63
CA ARG A 49 -20.09 -0.61 -18.32
C ARG A 49 -19.56 0.81 -18.57
N PRO A 50 -19.02 1.49 -17.55
CA PRO A 50 -18.38 2.78 -17.75
C PRO A 50 -17.04 2.62 -18.47
N SER A 51 -16.65 3.63 -19.26
CA SER A 51 -15.27 3.72 -19.75
C SER A 51 -14.33 4.08 -18.59
N ILE A 52 -13.04 3.79 -18.73
CA ILE A 52 -12.04 4.14 -17.72
C ILE A 52 -12.03 5.65 -17.42
N ARG A 53 -12.26 6.51 -18.43
CA ARG A 53 -12.39 7.97 -18.24
C ARG A 53 -13.54 8.32 -17.29
N VAL A 54 -14.71 7.72 -17.50
CA VAL A 54 -15.89 7.96 -16.65
C VAL A 54 -15.67 7.38 -15.26
N LEU A 55 -15.03 6.21 -15.16
CA LEU A 55 -14.73 5.57 -13.90
C LEU A 55 -13.78 6.42 -13.04
N ARG A 56 -12.77 7.08 -13.63
CA ARG A 56 -11.91 8.06 -12.94
C ARG A 56 -12.72 9.21 -12.33
N ILE A 57 -13.65 9.78 -13.09
CA ILE A 57 -14.51 10.89 -12.61
C ILE A 57 -15.40 10.42 -11.45
N ILE A 58 -15.96 9.20 -11.55
CA ILE A 58 -16.76 8.60 -10.48
C ILE A 58 -15.89 8.40 -9.23
N ALA A 59 -14.70 7.82 -9.38
CA ALA A 59 -13.77 7.54 -8.29
C ALA A 59 -13.36 8.82 -7.55
N GLU A 60 -12.94 9.86 -8.28
CA GLU A 60 -12.59 11.17 -7.74
C GLU A 60 -13.73 11.79 -6.92
N ARG A 61 -14.96 11.78 -7.45
CA ARG A 61 -16.14 12.36 -6.77
C ARG A 61 -16.59 11.57 -5.57
N LEU A 62 -16.47 10.25 -5.67
CA LEU A 62 -16.69 9.34 -4.56
C LEU A 62 -15.46 9.23 -3.67
N GLY A 63 -14.43 10.06 -3.84
CA GLY A 63 -13.16 10.07 -3.10
C GLY A 63 -12.62 8.68 -2.80
N THR A 64 -12.51 7.85 -3.84
CA THR A 64 -12.01 6.48 -3.84
C THR A 64 -11.12 6.28 -5.07
N GLU A 65 -10.45 5.14 -5.18
CA GLU A 65 -9.63 4.79 -6.34
C GLU A 65 -10.40 3.99 -7.39
N VAL A 66 -9.94 4.06 -8.65
CA VAL A 66 -10.53 3.29 -9.76
C VAL A 66 -10.35 1.80 -9.53
N GLU A 67 -9.19 1.41 -9.03
CA GLU A 67 -8.79 0.06 -8.68
C GLU A 67 -9.76 -0.52 -7.64
N TYR A 68 -10.11 0.25 -6.60
CA TYR A 68 -11.14 -0.16 -5.63
C TYR A 68 -12.49 -0.45 -6.28
N LEU A 69 -12.93 0.44 -7.19
CA LEU A 69 -14.21 0.26 -7.87
C LEU A 69 -14.21 -1.00 -8.75
N LEU A 70 -13.09 -1.31 -9.41
CA LEU A 70 -12.94 -2.49 -10.27
C LEU A 70 -12.83 -3.78 -9.48
N GLU A 71 -11.97 -3.82 -8.46
CA GLU A 71 -11.52 -5.06 -7.83
C GLU A 71 -12.24 -5.36 -6.51
N GLY A 72 -12.67 -4.32 -5.79
CA GLY A 72 -13.52 -4.42 -4.61
C GLY A 72 -12.89 -4.66 -3.28
N HIS A 73 -11.59 -4.86 -3.30
CA HIS A 73 -10.70 -4.56 -2.19
C HIS A 73 -9.96 -3.28 -2.53
N GLU A 74 -9.56 -2.51 -1.53
CA GLU A 74 -8.50 -1.53 -1.75
C GLU A 74 -7.27 -2.38 -2.02
N ALA A 75 -6.98 -2.59 -3.30
CA ALA A 75 -5.89 -3.44 -3.73
C ALA A 75 -4.56 -2.94 -3.13
N GLY A 76 -4.49 -1.64 -2.80
CA GLY A 76 -3.49 -1.05 -1.90
C GLY A 76 -3.46 -1.71 -0.52
N ILE A 77 -4.51 -1.58 0.30
CA ILE A 77 -4.52 -2.06 1.70
C ILE A 77 -4.13 -3.53 1.84
N GLU A 78 -4.67 -4.44 1.02
CA GLU A 78 -4.32 -5.86 1.15
C GLU A 78 -2.83 -6.10 0.87
N ARG A 79 -2.29 -5.42 -0.14
CA ARG A 79 -0.89 -5.54 -0.54
C ARG A 79 0.05 -4.84 0.45
N GLU A 80 -0.34 -3.70 0.99
CA GLU A 80 0.35 -3.01 2.08
C GLU A 80 0.36 -3.87 3.34
N LEU A 81 -0.78 -4.44 3.72
CA LEU A 81 -0.88 -5.34 4.86
C LEU A 81 0.00 -6.58 4.66
N ALA A 82 0.06 -7.13 3.44
CA ALA A 82 0.95 -8.23 3.10
C ALA A 82 2.43 -7.84 3.24
N LEU A 83 2.82 -6.64 2.80
CA LEU A 83 4.15 -6.09 2.98
C LEU A 83 4.51 -5.99 4.48
N GLU A 84 3.66 -5.33 5.26
CA GLU A 84 3.93 -5.11 6.69
C GLU A 84 3.95 -6.40 7.50
N LYS A 85 3.04 -7.34 7.22
CA LYS A 85 3.09 -8.69 7.80
C LYS A 85 4.42 -9.39 7.47
N GLY A 86 4.88 -9.28 6.22
CA GLY A 86 6.17 -9.82 5.80
C GLY A 86 7.35 -9.24 6.57
N ARG A 87 7.39 -7.92 6.73
CA ARG A 87 8.43 -7.19 7.50
C ARG A 87 8.44 -7.60 8.96
N VAL A 88 7.28 -7.67 9.61
CA VAL A 88 7.15 -8.10 11.01
C VAL A 88 7.64 -9.55 11.19
N LEU A 89 7.23 -10.46 10.31
CA LEU A 89 7.65 -11.86 10.38
C LEU A 89 9.17 -12.01 10.20
N LEU A 90 9.81 -11.19 9.34
CA LEU A 90 11.27 -11.16 9.23
C LEU A 90 11.94 -10.64 10.50
N ALA A 91 11.41 -9.58 11.09
CA ALA A 91 11.91 -9.05 12.36
C ALA A 91 11.82 -10.08 13.50
N GLN A 92 10.83 -10.98 13.44
CA GLN A 92 10.66 -12.11 14.36
C GLN A 92 11.54 -13.33 14.04
N GLY A 93 12.34 -13.28 12.96
CA GLY A 93 13.19 -14.39 12.55
C GLY A 93 12.45 -15.53 11.83
N GLU A 94 11.29 -15.24 11.23
CA GLU A 94 10.46 -16.24 10.53
C GLU A 94 10.44 -16.06 9.00
N PRO A 95 11.58 -16.20 8.29
CA PRO A 95 11.69 -15.81 6.89
C PRO A 95 10.80 -16.62 5.94
N ARG A 96 10.54 -17.91 6.25
CA ARG A 96 9.65 -18.75 5.44
C ARG A 96 8.21 -18.24 5.48
N ARG A 97 7.72 -17.88 6.67
CA ARG A 97 6.36 -17.34 6.86
C ARG A 97 6.25 -15.94 6.26
N ALA A 98 7.29 -15.12 6.39
CA ALA A 98 7.36 -13.81 5.76
C ALA A 98 7.19 -13.89 4.23
N LEU A 99 7.93 -14.79 3.56
CA LEU A 99 7.82 -14.95 2.10
C LEU A 99 6.43 -15.41 1.63
N LEU A 100 5.73 -16.22 2.44
CA LEU A 100 4.36 -16.61 2.15
C LEU A 100 3.40 -15.42 2.31
N ALA A 101 3.56 -14.63 3.37
CA ALA A 101 2.74 -13.45 3.63
C ALA A 101 2.91 -12.36 2.56
N LEU A 102 4.11 -12.23 1.98
CA LEU A 102 4.43 -11.22 0.96
C LEU A 102 3.78 -11.45 -0.42
N LYS A 103 3.23 -12.64 -0.69
CA LYS A 103 2.72 -12.99 -2.04
C LYS A 103 1.79 -11.94 -2.66
N PRO A 104 0.79 -11.38 -1.94
CA PRO A 104 -0.08 -10.35 -2.51
C PRO A 104 0.69 -9.06 -2.86
N ALA A 105 1.68 -8.66 -2.07
CA ALA A 105 2.45 -7.43 -2.29
C ALA A 105 3.40 -7.53 -3.50
N LEU A 106 3.91 -8.73 -3.78
CA LEU A 106 4.88 -8.96 -4.85
C LEU A 106 4.33 -8.77 -6.27
N THR A 107 3.01 -8.76 -6.43
CA THR A 107 2.35 -8.50 -7.72
C THR A 107 2.14 -7.02 -8.00
N SER A 108 2.38 -6.13 -7.02
CA SER A 108 2.28 -4.69 -7.21
C SER A 108 3.47 -4.15 -8.03
N TYR A 109 3.14 -3.31 -9.01
CA TYR A 109 4.09 -2.47 -9.73
C TYR A 109 4.10 -1.03 -9.20
N ASP A 110 3.27 -0.75 -8.20
CA ASP A 110 3.11 0.59 -7.63
C ASP A 110 4.38 0.97 -6.88
N TRP A 111 4.86 2.18 -7.11
CA TRP A 111 5.90 2.77 -6.30
C TRP A 111 5.28 3.44 -5.07
N PRO A 112 5.80 3.22 -3.84
CA PRO A 112 6.98 2.41 -3.53
C PRO A 112 6.68 0.93 -3.20
N LEU A 113 5.41 0.57 -3.03
CA LEU A 113 4.95 -0.71 -2.46
C LEU A 113 5.60 -1.95 -3.10
N GLY A 114 5.58 -2.04 -4.43
CA GLY A 114 6.14 -3.18 -5.15
C GLY A 114 7.64 -3.31 -4.96
N SER A 115 8.36 -2.18 -4.94
CA SER A 115 9.81 -2.17 -4.70
C SER A 115 10.14 -2.62 -3.29
N ASP A 116 9.42 -2.06 -2.32
CA ASP A 116 9.54 -2.42 -0.91
C ASP A 116 9.26 -3.92 -0.68
N ALA A 117 8.27 -4.50 -1.36
CA ALA A 117 7.95 -5.92 -1.29
C ALA A 117 9.08 -6.80 -1.87
N ARG A 118 9.68 -6.40 -3.00
CA ARG A 118 10.78 -7.14 -3.62
C ARG A 118 12.07 -7.07 -2.80
N VAL A 119 12.39 -5.91 -2.21
CA VAL A 119 13.51 -5.78 -1.25
C VAL A 119 13.27 -6.62 0.00
N THR A 120 12.05 -6.61 0.54
CA THR A 120 11.68 -7.43 1.72
C THR A 120 11.77 -8.94 1.40
N ARG A 121 11.37 -9.36 0.19
CA ARG A 121 11.59 -10.74 -0.28
C ARG A 121 13.07 -11.09 -0.35
N ALA A 122 13.90 -10.21 -0.89
CA ALA A 122 15.34 -10.44 -0.97
C ALA A 122 15.96 -10.58 0.43
N GLN A 123 15.53 -9.78 1.41
CA GLN A 123 15.93 -9.93 2.81
C GLN A 123 15.56 -11.31 3.37
N GLY A 124 14.34 -11.79 3.11
CA GLY A 124 13.93 -13.14 3.51
C GLY A 124 14.73 -14.26 2.86
N LEU A 125 15.12 -14.10 1.60
CA LEU A 125 16.01 -15.03 0.90
C LEU A 125 17.40 -15.06 1.52
N ILE A 126 17.99 -13.89 1.81
CA ILE A 126 19.29 -13.78 2.47
C ILE A 126 19.26 -14.42 3.86
N ALA A 127 18.22 -14.18 4.65
CA ALA A 127 18.04 -14.80 5.97
C ALA A 127 17.97 -16.34 5.92
N MET A 128 17.62 -16.93 4.77
CA MET A 128 17.63 -18.37 4.53
C MET A 128 18.91 -18.87 3.83
N GLY A 129 19.93 -18.03 3.67
CA GLY A 129 21.18 -18.37 2.98
C GLY A 129 21.09 -18.38 1.45
N ARG A 130 19.97 -17.95 0.86
CA ARG A 130 19.72 -17.94 -0.61
C ARG A 130 20.18 -16.62 -1.24
N ARG A 131 21.45 -16.25 -1.03
CA ARG A 131 22.02 -14.97 -1.50
C ARG A 131 21.99 -14.85 -3.03
N ASP A 132 22.24 -15.94 -3.74
CA ASP A 132 22.27 -15.95 -5.22
C ASP A 132 20.93 -15.59 -5.85
N GLU A 133 19.82 -15.98 -5.21
CA GLU A 133 18.48 -15.61 -5.65
C GLU A 133 18.08 -14.18 -5.25
N ALA A 134 18.66 -13.66 -4.16
CA ALA A 134 18.40 -12.30 -3.69
C ALA A 134 19.15 -11.24 -4.51
N ALA A 135 20.38 -11.54 -4.93
CA ALA A 135 21.25 -10.61 -5.64
C ALA A 135 20.61 -9.98 -6.91
N PRO A 136 20.03 -10.74 -7.87
CA PRO A 136 19.42 -10.12 -9.05
C PRO A 136 18.19 -9.27 -8.72
N ILE A 137 17.47 -9.59 -7.64
CA ILE A 137 16.32 -8.80 -7.17
C ILE A 137 16.83 -7.43 -6.67
N LEU A 138 17.84 -7.44 -5.79
CA LEU A 138 18.40 -6.21 -5.21
C LEU A 138 19.02 -5.32 -6.29
N GLU A 139 19.70 -5.89 -7.28
CA GLU A 139 20.26 -5.13 -8.40
C GLU A 139 19.17 -4.46 -9.25
N GLY A 140 18.05 -5.15 -9.50
CA GLY A 140 16.90 -4.57 -10.19
C GLY A 140 16.23 -3.43 -9.41
N GLU A 141 16.03 -3.64 -8.10
CA GLU A 141 15.42 -2.62 -7.24
C GLU A 141 16.32 -1.42 -7.01
N ARG A 142 17.65 -1.60 -6.96
CA ARG A 142 18.61 -0.49 -6.85
C ARG A 142 18.37 0.55 -7.95
N LYS A 143 18.31 0.09 -9.21
CA LYS A 143 18.08 0.97 -10.37
C LYS A 143 16.75 1.72 -10.24
N THR A 144 15.70 1.01 -9.82
CA THR A 144 14.37 1.61 -9.62
C THR A 144 14.39 2.67 -8.52
N ILE A 145 15.03 2.38 -7.39
CA ILE A 145 15.13 3.31 -6.25
C ILE A 145 15.97 4.55 -6.61
N GLU A 146 17.08 4.36 -7.34
CA GLU A 146 17.92 5.46 -7.81
C GLU A 146 17.19 6.38 -8.79
N LEU A 147 16.36 5.83 -9.68
CA LEU A 147 15.51 6.61 -10.59
C LEU A 147 14.53 7.51 -9.82
N HIS A 148 13.95 7.02 -8.72
CA HIS A 148 13.05 7.80 -7.85
C HIS A 148 13.80 8.72 -6.88
N ARG A 149 15.15 8.65 -6.85
CA ARG A 149 16.03 9.45 -5.97
C ARG A 149 15.70 9.29 -4.47
N ASP A 150 15.18 8.13 -4.08
CA ASP A 150 14.81 7.84 -2.68
C ASP A 150 16.04 7.32 -1.91
N ARG A 151 16.69 8.23 -1.19
CA ARG A 151 17.89 7.91 -0.40
C ARG A 151 17.61 6.93 0.73
N HIS A 152 16.46 7.06 1.39
CA HIS A 152 16.10 6.22 2.54
C HIS A 152 15.88 4.77 2.12
N ARG A 153 15.19 4.54 1.00
CA ARG A 153 15.03 3.18 0.44
C ARG A 153 16.35 2.61 -0.06
N LEU A 154 17.25 3.44 -0.59
CA LEU A 154 18.56 3.00 -1.03
C LEU A 154 19.43 2.55 0.16
N GLU A 155 19.37 3.25 1.29
CA GLU A 155 20.03 2.85 2.54
C GLU A 155 19.49 1.51 3.06
N ARG A 156 18.16 1.34 3.06
CA ARG A 156 17.51 0.06 3.41
C ARG A 156 17.98 -1.07 2.50
N LEU A 157 18.00 -0.87 1.19
CA LEU A 157 18.49 -1.86 0.23
C LEU A 157 19.94 -2.25 0.53
N ARG A 158 20.82 -1.27 0.79
CA ARG A 158 22.23 -1.53 1.12
C ARG A 158 22.39 -2.33 2.42
N ALA A 159 21.55 -2.08 3.43
CA ALA A 159 21.56 -2.89 4.65
C ALA A 159 21.19 -4.34 4.34
N VAL A 160 20.15 -4.56 3.53
CA VAL A 160 19.73 -5.91 3.11
C VAL A 160 20.85 -6.64 2.35
N GLU A 161 21.58 -5.97 1.46
CA GLU A 161 22.71 -6.57 0.72
C GLU A 161 23.84 -7.07 1.64
N ARG A 162 24.13 -6.32 2.71
CA ARG A 162 25.09 -6.74 3.72
C ARG A 162 24.56 -7.90 4.58
N GLY A 163 23.26 -8.18 4.52
CA GLY A 163 22.57 -9.14 5.39
C GLY A 163 22.30 -8.57 6.78
N GLU A 164 22.28 -7.25 6.90
CA GLU A 164 22.01 -6.51 8.13
C GLU A 164 20.52 -6.15 8.19
N ALA A 165 19.98 -6.08 9.42
CA ALA A 165 18.68 -5.47 9.63
C ALA A 165 18.80 -3.96 9.40
N PHE A 166 17.93 -3.38 8.57
CA PHE A 166 17.82 -1.93 8.49
C PHE A 166 17.36 -1.38 9.84
N ARG A 167 18.14 -0.43 10.38
CA ARG A 167 17.81 0.28 11.62
C ARG A 167 17.78 1.75 11.31
N ILE A 168 16.79 2.43 11.88
CA ILE A 168 16.77 3.88 11.90
C ILE A 168 17.80 4.31 12.94
N GLU A 169 18.91 4.92 12.49
CA GLU A 169 19.91 5.47 13.39
C GLU A 169 19.47 6.83 13.92
N GLY A 170 19.70 7.05 15.21
CA GLY A 170 19.30 8.30 15.89
C GLY A 170 17.90 8.25 16.48
N ASP A 171 17.25 9.41 16.50
CA ASP A 171 15.96 9.61 17.15
C ASP A 171 14.81 9.12 16.26
N ALA A 172 14.41 7.86 16.45
CA ALA A 172 13.35 7.24 15.65
C ALA A 172 12.04 8.02 15.67
N VAL A 173 11.70 8.66 16.80
CA VAL A 173 10.49 9.49 16.91
C VAL A 173 10.61 10.71 15.99
N LYS A 174 11.71 11.47 16.09
CA LYS A 174 11.93 12.64 15.22
C LYS A 174 11.99 12.26 13.74
N ILE A 175 12.59 11.12 13.42
CA ILE A 175 12.70 10.65 12.04
C ILE A 175 11.31 10.31 11.48
N HIS A 176 10.48 9.56 12.22
CA HIS A 176 9.12 9.28 11.78
C HIS A 176 8.29 10.57 11.65
N LEU A 177 8.35 11.50 12.60
CA LEU A 177 7.66 12.79 12.47
C LEU A 177 8.10 13.57 11.22
N HIS A 178 9.42 13.64 10.97
CA HIS A 178 9.95 14.30 9.78
C HIS A 178 9.48 13.64 8.47
N LEU A 179 9.47 12.31 8.41
CA LEU A 179 8.98 11.57 7.25
C LEU A 179 7.46 11.77 7.05
N GLY A 180 6.69 11.84 8.12
CA GLY A 180 5.26 12.18 8.07
C GLY A 180 5.02 13.56 7.48
N ASP A 181 5.75 14.58 7.94
CA ASP A 181 5.67 15.94 7.40
C ASP A 181 6.07 16.01 5.92
N LEU A 182 7.05 15.20 5.52
CA LEU A 182 7.49 15.12 4.13
C LEU A 182 6.41 14.47 3.25
N ALA A 183 5.81 13.38 3.71
CA ALA A 183 4.71 12.69 3.02
C ALA A 183 3.50 13.63 2.81
N ALA A 184 3.15 14.42 3.84
CA ALA A 184 2.09 15.42 3.77
C ALA A 184 2.34 16.45 2.64
N ARG A 185 3.58 16.95 2.51
CA ARG A 185 3.96 17.91 1.46
C ARG A 185 3.84 17.34 0.05
N TYR A 186 4.03 16.03 -0.10
CA TYR A 186 3.87 15.34 -1.38
C TYR A 186 2.44 14.83 -1.61
N GLY A 187 1.50 15.11 -0.71
CA GLY A 187 0.12 14.66 -0.80
C GLY A 187 -0.06 13.16 -0.55
N ASN A 188 0.95 12.47 0.00
CA ASN A 188 0.86 11.06 0.34
C ASN A 188 0.26 10.88 1.74
N THR A 189 -1.07 11.01 1.81
CA THR A 189 -1.83 10.94 3.06
C THR A 189 -1.72 9.58 3.77
N HIS A 190 -1.42 8.50 3.04
CA HIS A 190 -1.23 7.18 3.61
C HIS A 190 0.10 7.09 4.38
N ASP A 191 1.22 7.40 3.73
CA ASP A 191 2.55 7.42 4.35
C ASP A 191 2.58 8.40 5.54
N GLU A 192 1.91 9.56 5.41
CA GLU A 192 1.76 10.52 6.50
C GLU A 192 1.16 9.85 7.74
N LEU A 193 0.01 9.20 7.60
CA LEU A 193 -0.67 8.50 8.70
C LEU A 193 0.19 7.39 9.31
N GLU A 194 0.89 6.61 8.47
CA GLU A 194 1.78 5.54 8.92
C GLU A 194 2.88 6.08 9.83
N HIS A 195 3.58 7.11 9.36
CA HIS A 195 4.70 7.71 10.10
C HIS A 195 4.26 8.33 11.43
N TYR A 196 3.10 9.01 11.46
CA TYR A 196 2.55 9.52 12.72
C TYR A 196 2.13 8.41 13.70
N ARG A 197 1.56 7.29 13.21
CA ARG A 197 1.24 6.13 14.06
C ARG A 197 2.49 5.47 14.63
N ALA A 198 3.54 5.32 13.82
CA ALA A 198 4.82 4.78 14.26
C ALA A 198 5.47 5.67 15.32
N ALA A 199 5.50 6.99 15.11
CA ALA A 199 6.00 7.95 16.09
C ALA A 199 5.23 7.84 17.42
N ARG A 200 3.89 7.79 17.38
CA ARG A 200 3.06 7.59 18.58
C ARG A 200 3.41 6.28 19.31
N ALA A 201 3.47 5.16 18.58
CA ALA A 201 3.77 3.85 19.16
C ALA A 201 5.16 3.81 19.83
N LEU A 202 6.17 4.46 19.23
CA LEU A 202 7.50 4.59 19.81
C LEU A 202 7.48 5.41 21.12
N ILE A 203 6.72 6.51 21.14
CA ILE A 203 6.54 7.34 22.34
C ILE A 203 5.84 6.53 23.45
N GLU A 204 4.75 5.82 23.12
CA GLU A 204 4.01 4.97 24.06
C GLU A 204 4.87 3.83 24.61
N ALA A 205 5.79 3.30 23.81
CA ALA A 205 6.77 2.29 24.22
C ALA A 205 7.94 2.86 25.06
N GLY A 206 7.97 4.17 25.33
CA GLY A 206 9.00 4.82 26.13
C GLY A 206 10.32 5.04 25.40
N VAL A 207 10.36 4.91 24.07
CA VAL A 207 11.51 5.28 23.24
C VAL A 207 11.60 6.81 23.21
N LYS A 208 12.39 7.40 24.12
CA LYS A 208 12.58 8.85 24.19
C LYS A 208 13.45 9.34 23.04
N ALA A 209 13.06 10.49 22.49
CA ALA A 209 13.98 11.38 21.79
C ALA A 209 15.19 11.67 22.71
N PRO A 210 16.45 11.53 22.28
CA PRO A 210 17.55 12.14 23.02
C PRO A 210 17.22 13.62 23.22
N THR A 211 17.05 13.99 24.49
CA THR A 211 17.03 15.38 24.91
C THR A 211 18.39 15.94 24.52
N GLY A 212 18.43 16.83 23.54
CA GLY A 212 19.67 17.45 23.09
C GLY A 212 20.40 18.09 24.27
N SER A 213 21.70 17.84 24.36
CA SER A 213 22.66 18.76 24.98
C SER A 213 23.01 19.85 23.99
#